data_AF-A0A1G4RK53-F1
#
_entry.id   AF-A0A1G4RK53-F1
#
_cell.length_a   1.000
_cell.length_b   1.000
_cell.length_c   1.000
_cell.angle_alpha   90.00
_cell.angle_beta   90.00
_cell.angle_gamma   90.00
#
_symmetry.space_group_name_H-M   'P 1'
#
loop_
_entity.id
_entity.type
_entity.pdbx_description
1 polymer ?
#
loop_
_entity_poly.entity_id
_entity_poly.type
_entity_poly.pdbx_seq_one_letter_code
_entity_poly.pdbx_strand_id
1 'polypeptide(L)' 'MIEQETGMMEETIATQEGLPAFTKQQFLESKLFTAQQKDLLNALLHDEETYTTDQVKQQIEQFLNKAVE' A
#
# COMPACT_ATOMS: atom_id res chain seq x y z
N MET A 1 0.29 -8.26 -34.82
CA MET A 1 -0.72 -7.22 -34.57
C MET A 1 -2.02 -7.98 -34.42
N ILE A 2 -2.63 -8.15 -33.26
CA ILE A 2 -2.54 -7.48 -31.97
C ILE A 2 -3.25 -8.43 -30.97
N GLU A 3 -2.94 -8.31 -29.67
CA GLU A 3 -3.74 -8.77 -28.52
C GLU A 3 -3.98 -10.28 -28.31
N GLN A 4 -3.18 -10.89 -27.42
CA GLN A 4 -3.76 -11.79 -26.41
C GLN A 4 -3.21 -11.39 -25.03
N GLU A 5 -4.14 -10.86 -24.24
CA GLU A 5 -4.06 -10.55 -22.82
C GLU A 5 -3.33 -11.65 -22.04
N THR A 6 -2.13 -11.33 -21.54
CA THR A 6 -1.52 -12.08 -20.44
C THR A 6 -1.83 -11.29 -19.18
N GLY A 7 -2.64 -11.93 -18.34
CA GLY A 7 -3.29 -11.36 -17.17
C GLY A 7 -2.32 -10.65 -16.25
N MET A 8 -2.62 -9.38 -16.03
CA MET A 8 -2.09 -8.62 -14.91
C MET A 8 -2.84 -9.07 -13.65
N MET A 9 -2.05 -9.35 -12.61
CA MET A 9 -2.42 -9.28 -11.19
C MET A 9 -3.17 -10.50 -10.63
N GLU A 10 -2.38 -11.55 -10.42
CA GLU A 10 -2.55 -12.45 -9.28
C GLU A 10 -2.54 -11.61 -7.99
N GLU A 11 -3.66 -11.53 -7.28
CA GLU A 11 -3.65 -11.63 -5.81
C GLU A 11 -5.08 -11.94 -5.33
N THR A 12 -5.24 -13.17 -4.89
CA THR A 12 -6.38 -13.66 -4.12
C THR A 12 -6.53 -12.84 -2.83
N ILE A 13 -7.51 -11.93 -2.76
CA ILE A 13 -7.94 -11.40 -1.48
C ILE A 13 -8.75 -12.47 -0.75
N ALA A 14 -8.04 -13.24 0.09
CA ALA A 14 -8.63 -14.21 0.99
C ALA A 14 -9.57 -13.52 1.97
N THR A 15 -10.80 -14.01 1.99
CA THR A 15 -11.85 -13.71 2.96
C THR A 15 -11.33 -13.98 4.37
N GLN A 16 -11.14 -12.93 5.18
CA GLN A 16 -10.99 -13.06 6.62
C GLN A 16 -11.75 -11.92 7.28
N GLU A 17 -12.68 -12.26 8.16
CA GLU A 17 -13.43 -11.33 8.98
C GLU A 17 -12.45 -10.59 9.90
N GLY A 18 -11.97 -9.43 9.45
CA GLY A 18 -10.96 -8.63 10.15
C GLY A 18 -10.10 -7.85 9.17
N LEU A 19 -10.52 -6.62 8.88
CA LEU A 19 -9.82 -5.53 8.18
C LEU A 19 -8.95 -5.90 6.96
N PRO A 20 -9.26 -5.38 5.76
CA PRO A 20 -8.48 -5.71 4.56
C PRO A 20 -7.03 -5.21 4.71
N ALA A 21 -6.09 -6.15 4.61
CA ALA A 21 -4.66 -5.89 4.52
C ALA A 21 -4.26 -5.83 3.04
N PHE A 22 -3.40 -4.88 2.72
CA PHE A 22 -2.95 -4.63 1.36
C PHE A 22 -1.43 -4.55 1.31
N THR A 23 -0.86 -4.95 0.18
CA THR A 23 0.57 -4.79 -0.08
C THR A 23 0.91 -3.32 -0.32
N LYS A 24 2.19 -2.96 -0.20
CA LYS A 24 2.64 -1.60 -0.52
C LYS A 24 2.30 -1.22 -1.96
N GLN A 25 2.40 -2.15 -2.91
CA GLN A 25 2.05 -1.96 -4.32
C GLN A 25 0.60 -1.47 -4.47
N GLN A 26 -0.35 -2.12 -3.79
CA GLN A 26 -1.76 -1.70 -3.80
C GLN A 26 -1.97 -0.28 -3.25
N PHE A 27 -1.24 0.10 -2.20
CA PHE A 27 -1.28 1.47 -1.69
C PHE A 27 -0.63 2.50 -2.64
N LEU A 28 0.45 2.11 -3.32
CA LEU A 28 1.14 2.95 -4.31
C LEU A 28 0.29 3.15 -5.57
N GLU A 29 -0.46 2.14 -6.00
CA GLU A 29 -1.41 2.25 -7.12
C GLU A 29 -2.69 2.98 -6.72
N SER A 30 -3.05 2.96 -5.43
CA SER A 30 -4.23 3.65 -4.93
C SER A 30 -4.15 5.17 -5.06
N LYS A 31 -5.31 5.80 -5.29
CA LYS A 31 -5.48 7.28 -5.29
C LYS A 31 -5.66 7.85 -3.88
N LEU A 32 -5.63 7.01 -2.84
CA LEU A 32 -5.81 7.41 -1.45
C LEU A 32 -4.65 8.27 -0.91
N PHE A 33 -3.46 8.14 -1.49
CA PHE A 33 -2.24 8.80 -1.02
C PHE A 33 -1.67 9.75 -2.07
N THR A 34 -1.04 10.84 -1.61
CA THR A 34 -0.33 11.79 -2.49
C THR A 34 1.02 11.23 -2.94
N ALA A 35 1.63 11.81 -3.98
CA ALA A 35 2.94 11.35 -4.47
C ALA A 35 4.03 11.31 -3.37
N GLN A 36 4.04 12.30 -2.48
CA GLN A 36 4.96 12.34 -1.34
C GLN A 36 4.65 11.24 -0.31
N GLN A 37 3.37 11.01 -0.02
CA GLN A 37 2.98 9.91 0.86
C GLN A 37 3.34 8.56 0.25
N LYS A 38 3.17 8.38 -1.06
CA LYS A 38 3.55 7.16 -1.78
C LYS A 38 5.05 6.89 -1.70
N ASP A 39 5.87 7.92 -1.90
CA ASP A 39 7.33 7.80 -1.73
C ASP A 39 7.68 7.35 -0.30
N LEU A 40 7.03 7.97 0.70
CA LEU A 40 7.17 7.59 2.10
C LEU A 40 6.71 6.16 2.36
N LEU A 41 5.58 5.72 1.81
CA LEU A 41 5.08 4.35 1.94
C LEU A 41 6.03 3.34 1.28
N ASN A 42 6.64 3.70 0.16
CA ASN A 42 7.63 2.84 -0.48
C ASN A 42 8.90 2.67 0.39
N ALA A 43 9.24 3.67 1.20
CA ALA A 43 10.35 3.62 2.14
C ALA A 43 10.00 2.99 3.50
N LEU A 44 8.75 3.12 3.96
CA LEU A 44 8.28 2.61 5.26
C LEU A 44 7.74 1.17 5.19
N LEU A 45 7.13 0.78 4.07
CA LEU A 45 6.49 -0.52 3.91
C LEU A 45 7.42 -1.50 3.18
N HIS A 46 7.47 -2.74 3.66
CA HIS A 46 8.17 -3.84 3.01
C HIS A 46 7.29 -4.53 1.96
N ASP A 47 7.91 -5.03 0.88
CA ASP A 47 7.20 -5.74 -0.20
C ASP A 47 6.67 -7.10 0.22
N GLU A 48 7.35 -7.77 1.16
CA GLU A 48 6.98 -9.10 1.66
C GLU A 48 5.92 -9.04 2.78
N GLU A 49 5.49 -7.84 3.16
CA GLU A 49 4.52 -7.61 4.23
C GLU A 49 3.24 -6.95 3.71
N THR A 50 2.14 -7.23 4.40
CA THR A 50 0.84 -6.59 4.15
C THR A 50 0.46 -5.71 5.33
N TYR A 51 -0.15 -4.57 5.02
CA TYR A 51 -0.52 -3.57 6.00
C TYR A 51 -1.97 -3.18 5.82
N THR A 52 -2.67 -2.89 6.91
CA THR A 52 -4.01 -2.31 6.83
C THR A 52 -3.93 -0.81 6.59
N THR A 53 -4.97 -0.23 6.00
CA THR A 53 -5.02 1.23 5.76
C THR A 53 -4.77 2.05 7.04
N ASP A 54 -5.20 1.55 8.19
CA ASP A 54 -4.99 2.19 9.50
C ASP A 54 -3.51 2.17 9.92
N GLN A 55 -2.87 1.00 9.86
CA GLN A 55 -1.43 0.83 10.13
C GLN A 55 -0.59 1.77 9.26
N VAL A 56 -0.89 1.81 7.97
CA VAL A 56 -0.21 2.67 6.99
C VAL A 56 -0.36 4.15 7.35
N LYS A 57 -1.57 4.60 7.69
CA LYS A 57 -1.81 5.98 8.12
C LYS A 57 -1.05 6.32 9.39
N GLN A 58 -1.06 5.44 10.38
CA GLN A 58 -0.33 5.63 11.63
C GLN A 58 1.19 5.73 11.40
N GLN A 59 1.77 4.91 10.51
CA GLN A 59 3.19 5.01 10.15
C GLN A 59 3.52 6.33 9.46
N ILE A 60 2.66 6.79 8.54
CA ILE A 60 2.82 8.11 7.90
C ILE A 60 2.75 9.22 8.95
N GLU A 61 1.75 9.18 9.83
CA GLU A 61 1.57 10.19 10.88
C GLU A 61 2.75 10.20 11.85
N GLN A 62 3.22 9.05 12.32
CA GLN A 62 4.41 8.91 13.16
C GLN A 62 5.64 9.56 12.49
N PHE A 63 5.84 9.30 11.20
CA PHE A 63 6.96 9.85 10.45
C PHE A 63 6.85 11.38 10.28
N LEU A 64 5.66 11.88 9.93
CA LEU A 64 5.40 13.31 9.77
C LEU A 64 5.48 14.06 11.11
N ASN A 65 5.01 13.45 12.20
CA ASN A 65 5.04 14.04 13.54
C ASN A 65 6.47 14.09 14.09
N LYS A 66 7.28 13.06 13.81
CA LYS A 66 8.70 13.02 14.18
C LYS A 66 9.56 14.07 13.46
N ALA A 67 9.06 14.69 12.39
CA ALA A 67 9.69 15.84 11.75
C ALA A 67 9.37 17.19 12.44
N VAL A 68 8.53 17.18 13.49
CA VAL A 68 8.06 18.38 14.21
C VAL A 68 8.72 18.56 15.59
N GLU A 69 9.76 17.78 15.92
CA GLU A 69 10.58 17.95 17.14
C GLU A 69 11.94 18.61 16.88
#